data_AF-A0AA40WZU9-F1
#
_entry.id   AF-A0AA40WZU9-F1
#
_cell.length_a   1.000
_cell.length_b   1.000
_cell.length_c   1.000
_cell.angle_alpha   90.00
_cell.angle_beta   90.00
_cell.angle_gamma   90.00
#
_symmetry.space_group_name_H-M   'P 1'
#
loop_
_entity.id
_entity.type
_entity.pdbx_description
1 polymer ?
#
loop_
_entity_poly.entity_id
_entity_poly.type
_entity_poly.pdbx_seq_one_letter_code
_entity_poly.pdbx_strand_id
1 'polypeptide(L)'
;MSYEEPNALYAEACKLIGDTAFHFAVMGKETNKSEIADFLKSTLREKKESQQSVEKSLLYAIKLLEESFDNESKESKSAFEDKACQKK
;
A
#
# COMPACT_ATOMS: atom_id res chain seq x y z
N MET A 1 -1.07 -19.03 17.76
CA MET A 1 -0.49 -17.69 17.53
C MET A 1 -1.35 -17.01 16.48
N SER A 2 -2.13 -15.99 16.85
CA SER A 2 -3.02 -15.27 15.94
C SER A 2 -2.22 -14.23 15.16
N TYR A 3 -1.79 -14.59 13.95
CA TYR A 3 -1.07 -13.70 13.03
C TYR A 3 -2.01 -12.78 12.21
N GLU A 4 -3.26 -12.59 12.64
CA GLU A 4 -4.31 -12.05 11.77
C GLU A 4 -4.42 -10.51 11.81
N GLU A 5 -4.21 -9.87 12.96
CA GLU A 5 -4.47 -8.42 13.12
C GLU A 5 -3.51 -7.48 12.36
N PRO A 6 -2.17 -7.63 12.39
CA PRO A 6 -1.28 -6.72 11.68
C PRO A 6 -1.39 -6.85 10.16
N ASN A 7 -1.74 -8.04 9.66
CA ASN A 7 -1.93 -8.30 8.24
C ASN A 7 -3.23 -7.69 7.71
N ALA A 8 -4.29 -7.66 8.52
CA ALA A 8 -5.55 -7.02 8.15
C ALA A 8 -5.38 -5.51 7.95
N LEU A 9 -4.70 -4.83 8.89
CA LEU A 9 -4.45 -3.38 8.79
C LEU A 9 -3.59 -3.02 7.57
N TYR A 10 -2.56 -3.82 7.29
CA TYR A 10 -1.71 -3.64 6.11
C TYR A 10 -2.49 -3.86 4.81
N ALA A 11 -3.28 -4.92 4.72
CA ALA A 11 -4.10 -5.20 3.55
C ALA A 11 -5.12 -4.08 3.29
N GLU A 12 -5.78 -3.58 4.34
CA GLU A 12 -6.69 -2.44 4.22
C GLU A 12 -5.99 -1.16 3.77
N ALA A 13 -4.81 -0.86 4.32
CA ALA A 13 -4.02 0.29 3.91
C ALA A 13 -3.58 0.20 2.44
N CYS A 14 -3.08 -0.96 1.99
CA CYS A 14 -2.73 -1.20 0.59
C CYS A 14 -3.94 -1.06 -0.33
N LYS A 15 -5.10 -1.58 0.09
CA LYS A 15 -6.35 -1.41 -0.66
C LYS A 15 -6.73 0.06 -0.79
N LEU A 16 -6.69 0.84 0.29
CA LEU A 16 -6.99 2.28 0.26
C LEU A 16 -6.06 3.04 -0.70
N ILE A 17 -4.77 2.71 -0.72
CA ILE A 17 -3.80 3.29 -1.65
C ILE A 17 -4.17 2.94 -3.09
N GLY A 18 -4.45 1.67 -3.37
CA GLY A 18 -4.83 1.19 -4.70
C GLY A 18 -6.13 1.81 -5.21
N ASP A 19 -7.17 1.85 -4.38
CA ASP A 19 -8.47 2.45 -4.70
C ASP A 19 -8.31 3.95 -5.01
N THR A 20 -7.47 4.66 -4.25
CA THR A 20 -7.20 6.09 -4.47
C THR A 20 -6.43 6.33 -5.78
N ALA A 21 -5.39 5.52 -6.04
CA ALA A 21 -4.62 5.61 -7.28
C ALA A 21 -5.51 5.31 -8.50
N PHE A 22 -6.37 4.29 -8.40
CA PHE A 22 -7.33 3.94 -9.44
C PHE A 22 -8.35 5.08 -9.66
N HIS A 23 -8.84 5.71 -8.59
CA HIS A 23 -9.73 6.86 -8.69
C HIS A 23 -9.09 8.01 -9.48
N PHE A 24 -7.83 8.36 -9.19
CA PHE A 24 -7.10 9.37 -9.97
C PHE A 24 -6.94 8.98 -11.44
N ALA A 25 -6.63 7.71 -11.71
CA ALA A 25 -6.51 7.21 -13.08
C ALA A 25 -7.83 7.32 -13.86
N VAL A 26 -8.96 6.97 -13.23
CA VAL A 26 -10.30 7.11 -13.83
C VAL A 26 -10.64 8.57 -14.12
N MET A 27 -10.17 9.50 -13.29
CA MET A 27 -10.30 10.95 -13.52
C MET A 27 -9.33 11.50 -14.60
N GLY A 28 -8.46 10.65 -15.17
CA GLY A 28 -7.43 11.08 -16.12
C GLY A 28 -6.33 11.94 -15.48
N LYS A 29 -6.17 11.87 -14.15
CA LYS A 29 -5.16 12.62 -13.42
C LYS A 29 -3.92 11.74 -13.22
N GLU A 30 -2.79 12.18 -13.77
CA GLU A 30 -1.49 11.60 -13.40
C GLU A 30 -1.23 11.87 -11.92
N THR A 31 -0.79 10.85 -11.19
CA THR A 31 -0.62 10.94 -9.73
C THR A 31 0.70 10.34 -9.27
N ASN A 32 1.20 10.81 -8.14
CA ASN A 32 2.37 10.28 -7.46
C ASN A 32 2.06 9.92 -5.99
N LYS A 33 3.02 9.25 -5.33
CA LYS A 33 2.87 8.80 -3.93
C LYS A 33 2.46 9.94 -2.99
N SER A 34 3.05 11.14 -3.16
CA SER A 34 2.78 12.31 -2.31
C SER A 34 1.35 12.82 -2.49
N GLU A 35 0.86 12.90 -3.72
CA GLU A 35 -0.52 13.34 -3.99
C GLU A 35 -1.56 12.36 -3.43
N ILE A 36 -1.29 11.06 -3.50
CA ILE A 36 -2.14 10.05 -2.86
C ILE A 36 -2.14 10.24 -1.34
N ALA A 37 -0.97 10.47 -0.74
CA ALA A 37 -0.85 10.70 0.70
C ALA A 37 -1.63 11.95 1.14
N ASP A 38 -1.53 13.05 0.38
CA ASP A 38 -2.23 14.30 0.69
C ASP A 38 -3.75 14.18 0.54
N PHE A 39 -4.22 13.40 -0.43
CA PHE A 39 -5.64 13.06 -0.55
C PHE A 39 -6.13 12.26 0.66
N LEU A 40 -5.37 11.24 1.09
CA LEU A 40 -5.71 10.43 2.26
C LEU A 40 -5.69 11.25 3.55
N LYS A 41 -4.74 12.18 3.72
CA LYS A 41 -4.73 13.14 4.86
C LYS A 41 -5.96 14.03 4.87
N SER A 42 -6.42 14.47 3.71
CA SER A 42 -7.61 15.31 3.59
C SER A 42 -8.87 14.50 3.94
N THR A 43 -8.95 13.27 3.44
CA THR A 43 -9.99 12.30 3.81
C THR A 43 -10.02 12.02 5.32
N LEU A 44 -8.85 11.90 5.95
CA LEU A 44 -8.71 11.71 7.39
C LEU A 44 -9.24 12.92 8.19
N ARG A 45 -8.95 14.15 7.74
CA ARG A 45 -9.43 15.38 8.37
C ARG A 45 -10.95 15.57 8.27
N GLU A 46 -11.57 15.05 7.22
CA GLU A 46 -13.01 15.14 6.99
C GLU A 46 -13.81 14.04 7.71
N LYS A 47 -13.13 13.01 8.26
CA LYS A 47 -13.78 11.91 8.98
C LYS A 47 -14.35 12.39 10.33
N LYS A 48 -15.57 11.92 10.63
CA LYS A 48 -16.18 12.06 11.96
C LYS A 48 -15.62 11.00 12.91
N GLU A 49 -15.54 11.33 14.20
CA GLU A 49 -14.97 10.51 15.29
C GLU A 49 -15.54 9.08 15.42
N SER A 50 -16.69 8.78 14.81
CA SER A 50 -17.34 7.47 14.89
C SER A 50 -16.72 6.36 14.03
N GLN A 51 -15.64 6.63 13.28
CA GLN A 51 -15.03 5.68 12.33
C GLN A 51 -13.56 5.33 12.67
N GLN A 52 -13.29 5.00 13.94
CA GLN A 52 -11.94 4.72 14.46
C GLN A 52 -11.17 3.61 13.72
N SER A 53 -11.84 2.57 13.20
CA SER A 53 -11.14 1.52 12.43
C SER A 53 -10.60 2.05 11.10
N VAL A 54 -11.40 2.84 10.38
CA VAL A 54 -11.00 3.44 9.11
C VAL A 54 -9.92 4.49 9.32
N GLU A 55 -9.97 5.19 10.46
CA GLU A 55 -8.92 6.13 10.87
C GLU A 55 -7.56 5.45 10.97
N LYS A 56 -7.48 4.27 11.61
CA LYS A 56 -6.24 3.50 11.73
C LYS A 56 -5.69 3.07 10.38
N SER A 57 -6.54 2.57 9.48
CA SER A 57 -6.14 2.13 8.14
C SER A 57 -5.69 3.31 7.26
N LEU A 58 -6.32 4.48 7.40
CA LEU A 58 -5.90 5.72 6.73
C LEU A 58 -4.54 6.21 7.24
N LEU A 59 -4.35 6.27 8.56
CA LEU A 59 -3.06 6.65 9.17
C LEU A 59 -1.95 5.71 8.72
N TYR A 60 -2.22 4.40 8.67
CA TYR A 60 -1.24 3.42 8.24
C TYR A 60 -0.92 3.54 6.75
N ALA A 61 -1.92 3.79 5.88
CA ALA A 61 -1.70 4.04 4.46
C ALA A 61 -0.85 5.30 4.21
N ILE A 62 -1.11 6.39 4.94
CA ILE A 62 -0.31 7.62 4.88
C ILE A 62 1.14 7.32 5.27
N LYS A 63 1.32 6.59 6.38
CA LYS A 63 2.65 6.17 6.84
C LYS A 63 3.40 5.35 5.78
N LEU A 64 2.76 4.39 5.11
CA LEU A 64 3.38 3.60 4.04
C LEU A 64 3.80 4.43 2.83
N LEU A 65 3.06 5.50 2.51
CA LEU A 65 3.38 6.38 1.39
C LEU A 65 4.49 7.39 1.72
N GLU A 66 4.58 7.83 2.97
CA GLU A 66 5.55 8.81 3.44
C GLU A 66 6.85 8.18 3.95
N GLU A 67 6.79 6.96 4.48
CA GLU A 67 8.00 6.20 4.76
C GLU A 67 8.68 5.91 3.44
N SER A 68 9.88 6.49 3.29
CA SER A 68 10.81 6.13 2.25
C SER A 68 11.06 4.63 2.42
N PHE A 69 10.53 3.80 1.53
CA PHE A 69 10.91 2.40 1.49
C PHE A 69 12.39 2.33 1.08
N ASP A 70 13.31 2.51 2.04
CA ASP A 70 14.73 2.13 1.95
C ASP A 70 14.90 0.60 1.82
N ASN A 71 13.82 -0.13 1.55
CA ASN A 71 13.73 -1.58 1.58
C ASN A 71 13.53 -2.21 0.19
N GLU A 72 13.79 -1.48 -0.91
CA GLU A 72 13.91 -2.08 -2.24
C GLU A 72 15.21 -2.89 -2.43
N SER A 73 16.09 -2.95 -1.42
CA SER A 73 17.41 -3.61 -1.54
C SER A 73 17.52 -5.03 -0.98
N LYS A 74 16.45 -5.71 -0.55
CA LYS A 74 16.59 -7.02 0.13
C LYS A 74 15.67 -8.18 -0.28
N GLU A 75 15.01 -8.14 -1.43
CA GLU A 75 14.39 -9.36 -2.01
C GLU A 75 14.67 -9.54 -3.50
N SER A 76 15.93 -9.38 -3.88
CA SER A 76 16.46 -9.86 -5.16
C SER A 76 17.59 -10.88 -4.90
N LYS A 77 17.24 -12.04 -4.33
CA LYS A 77 18.06 -13.24 -4.48
C LYS A 77 17.19 -14.39 -4.99
N SER A 78 17.07 -14.41 -6.32
CA SER A 78 17.31 -15.59 -7.16
C SER A 78 17.01 -16.95 -6.53
N ALA A 79 15.86 -17.51 -6.91
CA ALA A 79 15.66 -18.96 -6.97
C ALA A 79 14.76 -19.29 -8.17
N PHE A 80 15.12 -18.82 -9.35
CA PHE A 80 14.74 -19.49 -10.60
C PHE A 80 15.99 -20.28 -11.05
N GLU A 81 16.21 -21.44 -10.44
CA GLU A 81 17.15 -22.40 -11.00
C GLU A 81 16.58 -22.91 -12.32
N ASP A 82 17.14 -22.39 -13.40
CA ASP A 82 17.23 -23.03 -14.70
C ASP A 82 17.57 -24.52 -14.55
N LYS A 83 16.57 -25.39 -14.65
CA LYS A 83 16.80 -26.74 -15.19
C LYS A 83 16.47 -26.71 -16.67
N ALA A 84 17.42 -26.13 -17.41
CA ALA A 84 17.56 -26.33 -18.83
C ALA A 84 17.56 -27.83 -19.14
N CYS A 85 16.65 -28.18 -20.03
CA CYS A 85 16.61 -29.38 -20.85
C CYS A 85 18.01 -29.85 -21.25
N GLN A 86 18.48 -30.97 -20.69
CA GLN A 86 19.48 -31.80 -21.36
C GLN A 86 18.79 -33.05 -21.91
N LYS A 87 18.32 -32.94 -23.15
CA LYS A 87 18.24 -34.08 -24.06
C LYS A 87 19.64 -34.36 -24.57
N LYS A 88 20.20 -35.52 -24.23
CA LYS A 88 20.78 -36.50 -25.17
C LYS A 88 21.32 -37.70 -24.42
#